data_AF-A0A1S3XCZ6-F1
#
_entry.id   AF-A0A1S3XCZ6-F1
#
_cell.length_a   1.000
_cell.length_b   1.000
_cell.length_c   1.000
_cell.angle_alpha   90.00
_cell.angle_beta   90.00
_cell.angle_gamma   90.00
#
_symmetry.space_group_name_H-M   'P 1'
#
loop_
_entity.id
_entity.type
_entity.pdbx_description
1 polymer ?
#
loop_
_entity_poly.entity_id
_entity_poly.type
_entity_poly.pdbx_seq_one_letter_code
_entity_poly.pdbx_strand_id
1 'polypeptide(L)'
;MSDSIIKVYGALRVSVKMLLMLQSEIQVDGGGSTVVTTSVLEVRNLVVLKGKSVISSNANLALYGQGLLRLTGDGDAIIGQRLSLSLFYNITVGPGSLLQAPLDDNRSRSKVTESLCDSTNCPMDLITPPDDCHVNYTLSFSLQICRVEDILVTGIIRGSIIHVHRARTVIVDNDGAITASELGCSK
;
A
#
# COMPACT_ATOMS: atom_id res chain seq x y z
N MET A 1 -19.65 -3.52 -3.87
CA MET A 1 -19.27 -4.70 -4.64
C MET A 1 -19.30 -5.89 -3.70
N SER A 2 -19.99 -6.97 -4.08
CA SER A 2 -20.11 -8.21 -3.28
C SER A 2 -19.80 -9.39 -4.18
N ASP A 3 -19.06 -10.39 -3.67
CA ASP A 3 -18.84 -11.69 -4.33
C ASP A 3 -18.38 -11.56 -5.79
N SER A 4 -17.49 -10.59 -6.04
CA SER A 4 -17.09 -10.18 -7.39
C SER A 4 -15.59 -10.14 -7.54
N ILE A 5 -15.12 -10.42 -8.74
CA ILE A 5 -13.71 -10.32 -9.11
C ILE A 5 -13.59 -9.36 -10.29
N ILE A 6 -12.84 -8.28 -10.10
CA ILE A 6 -12.43 -7.36 -11.17
C ILE A 6 -10.98 -7.69 -11.53
N LYS A 7 -10.74 -8.06 -12.78
CA LYS A 7 -9.39 -8.24 -13.32
C LYS A 7 -9.09 -7.10 -14.30
N VAL A 8 -7.96 -6.45 -14.10
CA VAL A 8 -7.49 -5.35 -14.95
C VAL A 8 -6.12 -5.69 -15.52
N TYR A 9 -5.97 -5.57 -16.83
CA TYR A 9 -4.69 -5.67 -17.52
C TYR A 9 -4.24 -4.27 -17.93
N GLY A 10 -3.06 -3.86 -17.48
CA GLY A 10 -2.55 -2.49 -17.58
C GLY A 10 -2.78 -1.67 -16.30
N ALA A 11 -3.17 -0.40 -16.45
CA ALA A 11 -3.36 0.51 -15.32
C ALA A 11 -4.83 0.65 -14.93
N LEU A 12 -5.16 0.40 -13.67
CA LEU A 12 -6.47 0.76 -13.11
C LEU A 12 -6.53 2.27 -12.84
N ARG A 13 -7.55 2.97 -13.34
CA ARG A 13 -7.81 4.39 -13.01
C ARG A 13 -9.27 4.52 -12.59
N VAL A 14 -9.51 4.66 -11.29
CA VAL A 14 -10.86 4.74 -10.73
C VAL A 14 -10.96 5.95 -9.82
N SER A 15 -12.03 6.72 -9.96
CA SER A 15 -12.39 7.81 -9.05
C SER A 15 -13.79 7.55 -8.51
N VAL A 16 -13.88 7.36 -7.20
CA VAL A 16 -15.13 6.98 -6.52
C VAL A 16 -15.35 7.82 -5.28
N LYS A 17 -16.63 8.07 -4.97
CA LYS A 17 -16.99 8.68 -3.69
C LYS A 17 -16.80 7.67 -2.54
N MET A 18 -17.27 6.45 -2.74
CA MET A 18 -17.20 5.36 -1.76
C MET A 18 -16.91 4.05 -2.48
N LEU A 19 -16.01 3.23 -1.92
CA LEU A 19 -15.75 1.85 -2.32
C LEU A 19 -16.02 0.93 -1.13
N LEU A 20 -17.08 0.13 -1.24
CA LEU A 20 -17.41 -0.90 -0.26
C LEU A 20 -17.24 -2.26 -0.93
N MET A 21 -16.34 -3.08 -0.41
CA MET A 21 -16.03 -4.43 -0.90
C MET A 21 -16.39 -5.45 0.17
N LEU A 22 -17.15 -6.47 -0.24
CA LEU A 22 -17.48 -7.62 0.58
C LEU A 22 -17.14 -8.88 -0.21
N GLN A 23 -16.28 -9.75 0.32
CA GLN A 23 -15.91 -11.01 -0.36
C GLN A 23 -15.54 -10.79 -1.84
N SER A 24 -14.80 -9.71 -2.11
CA SER A 24 -14.54 -9.26 -3.48
C SER A 24 -13.07 -8.95 -3.72
N GLU A 25 -12.64 -9.08 -4.96
CA GLU A 25 -11.26 -8.90 -5.35
C GLU A 25 -11.13 -7.91 -6.51
N ILE A 26 -10.12 -7.03 -6.42
CA ILE A 26 -9.63 -6.23 -7.53
C ILE A 26 -8.18 -6.65 -7.76
N GLN A 27 -7.91 -7.25 -8.91
CA GLN A 27 -6.59 -7.74 -9.29
C GLN A 27 -6.10 -6.95 -10.50
N VAL A 28 -4.97 -6.26 -10.34
CA VAL A 28 -4.34 -5.50 -11.42
C VAL A 28 -3.02 -6.17 -11.84
N ASP A 29 -2.98 -6.57 -13.10
CA ASP A 29 -1.77 -6.98 -13.80
C ASP A 29 -1.27 -5.83 -14.66
N GLY A 30 -0.31 -5.06 -14.12
CA GLY A 30 0.33 -3.92 -14.78
C GLY A 30 1.32 -4.31 -15.89
N GLY A 31 1.56 -5.60 -16.12
CA GLY A 31 2.54 -6.11 -17.06
C GLY A 31 4.00 -6.05 -16.55
N GLY A 32 4.85 -6.97 -17.03
CA GLY A 32 6.26 -7.06 -16.64
C GLY A 32 7.21 -6.05 -17.30
N SER A 33 6.68 -5.07 -18.05
CA SER A 33 7.43 -4.07 -18.81
C SER A 33 7.99 -2.95 -17.91
N THR A 34 9.13 -2.38 -18.30
CA THR A 34 9.87 -1.31 -17.61
C THR A 34 9.10 0.02 -17.51
N VAL A 35 8.02 0.18 -18.28
CA VAL A 35 7.08 1.31 -18.10
C VAL A 35 6.11 0.91 -17.00
N VAL A 36 6.50 1.19 -15.74
CA VAL A 36 5.71 0.79 -14.57
C VAL A 36 4.36 1.49 -14.61
N THR A 37 3.34 0.74 -15.05
CA THR A 37 1.98 1.24 -15.07
C THR A 37 1.52 1.45 -13.64
N THR A 38 0.93 2.62 -13.43
CA THR A 38 0.49 3.06 -12.12
C THR A 38 -1.01 2.94 -12.04
N SER A 39 -1.45 2.07 -11.13
CA SER A 39 -2.85 1.94 -10.77
C SER A 39 -3.20 2.95 -9.70
N VAL A 40 -4.32 3.63 -9.91
CA VAL A 40 -4.82 4.68 -9.04
C VAL A 40 -6.26 4.41 -8.69
N LEU A 41 -6.52 4.47 -7.38
CA LEU A 41 -7.83 4.55 -6.80
C LEU A 41 -7.95 5.89 -6.07
N GLU A 42 -8.69 6.82 -6.65
CA GLU A 42 -9.03 8.09 -6.01
C GLU A 42 -10.34 7.93 -5.22
N VAL A 43 -10.31 8.30 -3.93
CA VAL A 43 -11.42 8.11 -3.01
C VAL A 43 -11.74 9.40 -2.27
N ARG A 44 -12.97 9.89 -2.44
CA ARG A 44 -13.39 11.15 -1.82
C ARG A 44 -13.90 11.02 -0.39
N ASN A 45 -14.42 9.86 0.02
CA ASN A 45 -15.04 9.71 1.34
C ASN A 45 -14.63 8.42 2.06
N LEU A 46 -14.80 7.25 1.44
CA LEU A 46 -14.68 5.99 2.19
C LEU A 46 -14.20 4.81 1.34
N VAL A 47 -13.23 4.05 1.84
CA VAL A 47 -12.94 2.67 1.42
C VAL A 47 -13.14 1.73 2.59
N VAL A 48 -13.95 0.68 2.39
CA VAL A 48 -14.08 -0.43 3.33
C VAL A 48 -13.91 -1.74 2.59
N LEU A 49 -12.94 -2.53 3.04
CA LEU A 49 -12.82 -3.94 2.68
C LEU A 49 -13.38 -4.77 3.85
N LYS A 50 -14.14 -5.81 3.51
CA LYS A 50 -14.72 -6.77 4.44
C LYS A 50 -14.75 -8.17 3.84
N GLY A 51 -14.63 -9.18 4.70
CA GLY A 51 -14.90 -10.57 4.34
C GLY A 51 -13.88 -11.12 3.35
N LYS A 52 -12.59 -10.96 3.64
CA LYS A 52 -11.48 -11.41 2.79
C LYS A 52 -11.43 -10.68 1.45
N SER A 53 -11.79 -9.40 1.44
CA SER A 53 -11.71 -8.58 0.24
C SER A 53 -10.27 -8.14 -0.02
N VAL A 54 -9.82 -8.22 -1.27
CA VAL A 54 -8.42 -7.92 -1.63
C VAL A 54 -8.34 -6.94 -2.79
N ILE A 55 -7.49 -5.93 -2.66
CA ILE A 55 -7.01 -5.12 -3.79
C ILE A 55 -5.54 -5.43 -3.99
N SER A 56 -5.17 -6.03 -5.11
CA SER A 56 -3.80 -6.41 -5.41
C SER A 56 -3.33 -5.82 -6.75
N SER A 57 -2.06 -5.44 -6.81
CA SER A 57 -1.40 -4.99 -8.03
C SER A 57 0.02 -5.54 -8.09
N ASN A 58 0.39 -6.17 -9.20
CA ASN A 58 1.78 -6.58 -9.42
C ASN A 58 2.71 -5.42 -9.85
N ALA A 59 2.15 -4.22 -9.96
CA ALA A 59 2.83 -2.97 -10.25
C ALA A 59 2.57 -1.94 -9.14
N ASN A 60 2.74 -0.67 -9.45
CA ASN A 60 2.51 0.41 -8.50
C ASN A 60 1.02 0.62 -8.24
N LEU A 61 0.65 0.74 -6.97
CA LEU A 61 -0.72 1.02 -6.53
C LEU A 61 -0.74 2.27 -5.65
N ALA A 62 -1.54 3.25 -6.05
CA ALA A 62 -1.77 4.45 -5.27
C ALA A 62 -3.25 4.57 -4.89
N LEU A 63 -3.49 4.83 -3.61
CA LEU A 63 -4.80 5.13 -3.05
C LEU A 63 -4.75 6.53 -2.45
N TYR A 64 -5.45 7.48 -3.04
CA TYR A 64 -5.42 8.87 -2.59
C TYR A 64 -6.78 9.54 -2.55
N GLY A 65 -6.89 10.62 -1.79
CA GLY A 65 -8.06 11.50 -1.75
C GLY A 65 -8.40 11.94 -0.34
N GLN A 66 -9.63 12.41 -0.14
CA GLN A 66 -10.09 12.99 1.13
C GLN A 66 -10.83 12.00 2.02
N GLY A 67 -10.79 10.71 1.69
CA GLY A 67 -11.52 9.68 2.42
C GLY A 67 -10.75 9.05 3.58
N LEU A 68 -11.41 8.12 4.26
CA LEU A 68 -10.81 7.18 5.21
C LEU A 68 -10.77 5.76 4.61
N LEU A 69 -9.80 4.96 5.05
CA LEU A 69 -9.63 3.55 4.67
C LEU A 69 -9.81 2.65 5.89
N ARG A 70 -10.62 1.61 5.74
CA ARG A 70 -10.79 0.57 6.76
C ARG A 70 -10.69 -0.81 6.13
N LEU A 71 -9.72 -1.59 6.60
CA LEU A 71 -9.71 -3.03 6.45
C LEU A 71 -10.32 -3.59 7.74
N THR A 72 -11.42 -4.33 7.64
CA THR A 72 -12.29 -4.59 8.80
C THR A 72 -12.36 -6.06 9.21
N GLY A 73 -11.87 -6.97 8.39
CA GLY A 73 -11.93 -8.40 8.61
C GLY A 73 -10.63 -9.14 8.32
N ASP A 74 -10.55 -10.33 8.89
CA ASP A 74 -9.49 -11.29 8.64
C ASP A 74 -9.40 -11.63 7.14
N GLY A 75 -8.19 -11.56 6.60
CA GLY A 75 -7.88 -11.74 5.18
C GLY A 75 -8.17 -10.54 4.28
N ASP A 76 -8.68 -9.41 4.80
CA ASP A 76 -8.78 -8.18 3.99
C ASP A 76 -7.39 -7.61 3.71
N ALA A 77 -7.08 -7.32 2.45
CA ALA A 77 -5.74 -6.87 2.09
C ALA A 77 -5.68 -5.81 1.00
N ILE A 78 -4.71 -4.89 1.12
CA ILE A 78 -4.25 -4.07 -0.01
C ILE A 78 -2.77 -4.35 -0.21
N ILE A 79 -2.43 -4.83 -1.40
CA ILE A 79 -1.10 -5.33 -1.73
C ILE A 79 -0.64 -4.70 -3.05
N GLY A 80 0.58 -4.19 -3.08
CA GLY A 80 1.18 -3.65 -4.29
C GLY A 80 2.66 -4.00 -4.41
N GLN A 81 3.23 -3.92 -5.60
CA GLN A 81 4.69 -3.92 -5.75
C GLN A 81 5.29 -2.68 -5.07
N ARG A 82 4.64 -1.54 -5.24
CA ARG A 82 4.80 -0.34 -4.42
C ARG A 82 3.41 0.14 -4.03
N LEU A 83 3.25 0.58 -2.79
CA LEU A 83 1.98 1.07 -2.27
C LEU A 83 2.15 2.51 -1.77
N SER A 84 1.33 3.42 -2.28
CA SER A 84 1.28 4.81 -1.83
C SER A 84 -0.13 5.12 -1.35
N LEU A 85 -0.27 5.49 -0.07
CA LEU A 85 -1.53 5.84 0.57
C LEU A 85 -1.48 7.33 0.94
N SER A 86 -2.44 8.11 0.43
CA SER A 86 -2.58 9.52 0.79
C SER A 86 -4.04 9.88 1.04
N LEU A 87 -4.50 9.61 2.26
CA LEU A 87 -5.90 9.70 2.68
C LEU A 87 -6.04 10.66 3.84
N PHE A 88 -6.59 11.86 3.61
CA PHE A 88 -6.57 12.97 4.57
C PHE A 88 -7.04 12.61 5.99
N TYR A 89 -8.00 11.69 6.14
CA TYR A 89 -8.56 11.30 7.44
C TYR A 89 -7.79 10.14 8.07
N ASN A 90 -8.31 8.92 7.98
CA ASN A 90 -7.88 7.83 8.85
C ASN A 90 -7.56 6.58 8.02
N ILE A 91 -6.55 5.85 8.45
CA ILE A 91 -6.28 4.48 7.98
C ILE A 91 -6.45 3.55 9.18
N THR A 92 -7.32 2.56 9.03
CA THR A 92 -7.48 1.48 10.01
C THR A 92 -7.17 0.15 9.36
N VAL A 93 -6.16 -0.53 9.89
CA VAL A 93 -5.83 -1.92 9.57
C VAL A 93 -6.36 -2.78 10.71
N GLY A 94 -7.52 -3.41 10.47
CA GLY A 94 -8.21 -4.27 11.43
C GLY A 94 -7.46 -5.58 11.73
N PRO A 95 -7.86 -6.33 12.76
CA PRO A 95 -7.26 -7.62 13.08
C PRO A 95 -7.38 -8.60 11.91
N GLY A 96 -6.28 -9.30 11.60
CA GLY A 96 -6.19 -10.22 10.46
C GLY A 96 -6.14 -9.54 9.08
N SER A 97 -6.21 -8.21 9.01
CA SER A 97 -6.04 -7.45 7.77
C SER A 97 -4.56 -7.14 7.47
N LEU A 98 -4.25 -6.89 6.20
CA LEU A 98 -2.89 -6.69 5.71
C LEU A 98 -2.77 -5.47 4.78
N LEU A 99 -1.85 -4.57 5.10
CA LEU A 99 -1.28 -3.62 4.14
C LEU A 99 0.14 -4.06 3.80
N GLN A 100 0.41 -4.29 2.53
CA GLN A 100 1.72 -4.82 2.15
C GLN A 100 2.28 -4.21 0.86
N ALA A 101 3.55 -3.85 0.90
CA ALA A 101 4.37 -3.67 -0.29
C ALA A 101 5.85 -3.87 0.03
N PRO A 102 6.60 -4.66 -0.75
CA PRO A 102 6.25 -5.25 -2.05
C PRO A 102 5.37 -6.51 -1.96
N LEU A 103 5.14 -7.18 -3.09
CA LEU A 103 4.50 -8.50 -3.13
C LEU A 103 5.38 -9.55 -2.42
N ASP A 104 4.73 -10.55 -1.81
CA ASP A 104 5.39 -11.59 -1.02
C ASP A 104 5.81 -12.81 -1.86
N ASP A 105 6.42 -12.58 -3.01
CA ASP A 105 6.97 -13.64 -3.85
C ASP A 105 8.47 -13.40 -4.11
N ASN A 106 9.21 -14.49 -4.35
CA ASN A 106 10.67 -14.46 -4.46
C ASN A 106 11.20 -13.48 -5.52
N ARG A 107 10.42 -13.18 -6.57
CA ARG A 107 10.85 -12.26 -7.63
C ARG A 107 10.57 -10.80 -7.29
N SER A 108 9.52 -10.56 -6.50
CA SER A 108 9.04 -9.21 -6.22
C SER A 108 9.51 -8.63 -4.90
N ARG A 109 9.89 -9.46 -3.91
CA ARG A 109 10.41 -9.02 -2.60
C ARG A 109 11.57 -8.05 -2.77
N SER A 110 12.67 -8.50 -3.38
CA SER A 110 13.85 -7.66 -3.54
C SER A 110 13.69 -6.56 -4.59
N LYS A 111 12.78 -6.67 -5.56
CA LYS A 111 12.71 -5.79 -6.74
C LYS A 111 12.66 -4.28 -6.44
N VAL A 112 12.05 -3.87 -5.32
CA VAL A 112 12.00 -2.45 -4.92
C VAL A 112 13.34 -1.98 -4.34
N THR A 113 13.99 -2.85 -3.57
CA THR A 113 15.19 -2.54 -2.78
C THR A 113 16.47 -3.11 -3.38
N GLU A 114 16.41 -3.80 -4.52
CA GLU A 114 17.52 -4.55 -5.11
C GLU A 114 18.74 -3.66 -5.34
N SER A 115 18.52 -2.47 -5.90
CA SER A 115 19.58 -1.47 -6.09
C SER A 115 20.18 -0.92 -4.80
N LEU A 116 19.53 -1.15 -3.66
CA LEU A 116 19.94 -0.69 -2.33
C LEU A 116 20.68 -1.77 -1.54
N CYS A 117 20.56 -3.05 -1.92
CA CYS A 117 21.02 -4.17 -1.10
C CYS A 117 22.53 -4.21 -0.87
N ASP A 118 23.31 -3.86 -1.90
CA ASP A 118 24.77 -3.85 -1.84
C ASP A 118 25.33 -2.42 -1.80
N SER A 119 24.47 -1.41 -1.68
CA SER A 119 24.89 -0.01 -1.61
C SER A 119 25.45 0.31 -0.21
N THR A 120 26.66 0.85 -0.15
CA THR A 120 27.21 1.43 1.09
C THR A 120 26.64 2.81 1.40
N ASN A 121 25.98 3.44 0.43
CA ASN A 121 25.45 4.78 0.54
C ASN A 121 23.94 4.73 0.84
N CYS A 122 23.53 5.44 1.90
CA CYS A 122 22.12 5.62 2.22
C CYS A 122 21.46 6.52 1.16
N PRO A 123 20.34 6.11 0.54
CA PRO A 123 19.64 6.94 -0.42
C PRO A 123 19.21 8.29 0.14
N MET A 124 19.40 9.36 -0.65
CA MET A 124 19.11 10.73 -0.21
C MET A 124 17.64 10.95 0.14
N ASP A 125 16.73 10.21 -0.47
CA ASP A 125 15.30 10.30 -0.16
C ASP A 125 14.92 9.67 1.19
N LEU A 126 15.77 8.80 1.76
CA LEU A 126 15.62 8.35 3.15
C LEU A 126 16.11 9.41 4.15
N ILE A 127 17.08 10.23 3.75
CA ILE A 127 17.67 11.29 4.58
C ILE A 127 16.80 12.56 4.52
N THR A 128 16.37 12.92 3.31
CA THR A 128 15.60 14.11 2.99
C THR A 128 14.39 13.70 2.15
N PRO A 129 13.33 13.16 2.78
CA PRO A 129 12.14 12.72 2.06
C PRO A 129 11.41 13.91 1.42
N PRO A 130 10.71 13.71 0.27
CA PRO A 130 9.95 14.77 -0.38
C PRO A 130 8.81 15.29 0.50
N ASP A 131 8.70 16.62 0.58
CA ASP A 131 7.68 17.30 1.40
C ASP A 131 6.26 17.11 0.86
N ASP A 132 6.10 16.99 -0.46
CA ASP A 132 4.78 17.02 -1.09
C ASP A 132 4.07 15.67 -1.06
N CYS A 133 4.77 14.58 -0.70
CA CYS A 133 4.29 13.20 -0.76
C CYS A 133 3.60 12.86 -2.07
N HIS A 134 4.02 13.52 -3.16
CA HIS A 134 3.54 13.14 -4.46
C HIS A 134 4.00 11.71 -4.74
N VAL A 135 3.14 10.97 -5.43
CA VAL A 135 3.41 9.59 -5.80
C VAL A 135 4.61 9.57 -6.75
N ASN A 136 5.78 9.22 -6.23
CA ASN A 136 7.02 9.12 -6.98
C ASN A 136 7.64 7.74 -6.80
N TYR A 137 7.65 6.99 -7.89
CA TYR A 137 8.06 5.59 -7.90
C TYR A 137 9.56 5.36 -8.06
N THR A 138 10.33 6.45 -8.22
CA THR A 138 11.79 6.38 -8.20
C THR A 138 12.36 6.45 -6.79
N LEU A 139 11.53 6.74 -5.79
CA LEU A 139 11.93 6.72 -4.38
C LEU A 139 12.27 5.31 -3.92
N SER A 140 12.94 5.18 -2.78
CA SER A 140 13.36 3.93 -2.16
C SER A 140 12.21 3.21 -1.43
N PHE A 141 11.11 3.91 -1.16
CA PHE A 141 10.00 3.41 -0.33
C PHE A 141 9.17 2.33 -1.03
N SER A 142 8.97 1.19 -0.37
CA SER A 142 8.04 0.17 -0.85
C SER A 142 6.60 0.50 -0.44
N LEU A 143 6.42 1.02 0.78
CA LEU A 143 5.13 1.45 1.31
C LEU A 143 5.25 2.89 1.83
N GLN A 144 4.49 3.80 1.25
CA GLN A 144 4.42 5.19 1.68
C GLN A 144 3.01 5.51 2.18
N ILE A 145 2.90 6.01 3.40
CA ILE A 145 1.67 6.57 3.96
C ILE A 145 1.92 8.05 4.20
N CYS A 146 1.09 8.90 3.62
CA CYS A 146 1.26 10.33 3.79
C CYS A 146 -0.05 11.11 3.90
N ARG A 147 -0.01 12.27 4.57
CA ARG A 147 -1.16 13.18 4.72
C ARG A 147 -2.39 12.41 5.22
N VAL A 148 -2.23 11.75 6.36
CA VAL A 148 -3.27 10.97 7.04
C VAL A 148 -3.30 11.45 8.48
N GLU A 149 -4.43 11.89 9.01
CA GLU A 149 -4.51 12.30 10.41
C GLU A 149 -4.14 11.13 11.34
N ASP A 150 -4.90 10.04 11.31
CA ASP A 150 -4.74 8.94 12.27
C ASP A 150 -4.55 7.59 11.58
N ILE A 151 -3.51 6.87 11.98
CA ILE A 151 -3.23 5.49 11.54
C ILE A 151 -3.40 4.56 12.74
N LEU A 152 -4.40 3.67 12.67
CA LEU A 152 -4.68 2.65 13.68
C LEU A 152 -4.34 1.27 13.13
N VAL A 153 -3.43 0.56 13.79
CA VAL A 153 -2.92 -0.74 13.37
C VAL A 153 -3.24 -1.78 14.45
N THR A 154 -4.18 -2.65 14.13
CA THR A 154 -4.54 -3.86 14.92
C THR A 154 -4.31 -5.14 14.11
N GLY A 155 -4.04 -5.01 12.81
CA GLY A 155 -3.52 -6.08 11.93
C GLY A 155 -2.07 -5.82 11.55
N ILE A 156 -1.70 -6.09 10.30
CA ILE A 156 -0.30 -6.03 9.87
C ILE A 156 -0.08 -4.98 8.77
N ILE A 157 0.89 -4.11 8.98
CA ILE A 157 1.53 -3.33 7.92
C ILE A 157 2.91 -3.93 7.69
N ARG A 158 3.20 -4.37 6.47
CA ARG A 158 4.46 -5.04 6.12
C ARG A 158 5.08 -4.41 4.88
N GLY A 159 6.38 -4.18 4.93
CA GLY A 159 7.12 -3.74 3.75
C GLY A 159 8.63 -3.84 3.89
N SER A 160 9.35 -3.47 2.84
CA SER A 160 10.81 -3.43 2.85
C SER A 160 11.30 -2.11 3.46
N ILE A 161 10.79 -0.99 2.95
CA ILE A 161 11.04 0.35 3.50
C ILE A 161 9.70 1.07 3.61
N ILE A 162 9.27 1.31 4.85
CA ILE A 162 8.00 1.96 5.18
C ILE A 162 8.25 3.42 5.54
N HIS A 163 7.58 4.35 4.87
CA HIS A 163 7.67 5.77 5.16
C HIS A 163 6.30 6.32 5.54
N VAL A 164 6.21 6.88 6.76
CA VAL A 164 5.04 7.58 7.26
C VAL A 164 5.38 9.06 7.40
N HIS A 165 4.68 9.92 6.68
CA HIS A 165 4.95 11.36 6.68
C HIS A 165 3.65 12.17 6.85
N ARG A 166 3.72 13.29 7.59
CA ARG A 166 2.54 14.13 7.89
C ARG A 166 1.37 13.30 8.45
N ALA A 167 1.68 12.43 9.41
CA ALA A 167 0.68 11.78 10.25
C ALA A 167 0.58 12.47 11.61
N ARG A 168 -0.64 12.66 12.12
CA ARG A 168 -0.84 13.23 13.46
C ARG A 168 -0.62 12.15 14.51
N THR A 169 -1.21 10.97 14.32
CA THR A 169 -1.04 9.85 15.24
C THR A 169 -0.82 8.54 14.49
N VAL A 170 0.04 7.69 15.07
CA VAL A 170 0.21 6.30 14.67
C VAL A 170 0.07 5.47 15.93
N ILE A 171 -0.99 4.66 15.99
CA ILE A 171 -1.32 3.81 17.12
C ILE A 171 -1.21 2.37 16.63
N VAL A 172 -0.29 1.62 17.23
CA VAL A 172 -0.16 0.18 17.04
C VAL A 172 -0.69 -0.46 18.32
N ASP A 173 -1.81 -1.17 18.20
CA ASP A 173 -2.44 -1.88 19.31
C ASP A 173 -1.70 -3.21 19.60
N ASN A 174 -2.05 -3.89 20.70
CA ASN A 174 -1.32 -5.09 21.18
C ASN A 174 -1.20 -6.22 20.14
N ASP A 175 -2.22 -6.39 19.30
CA ASP A 175 -2.26 -7.42 18.25
C ASP A 175 -1.76 -6.89 16.89
N GLY A 176 -1.45 -5.60 16.80
CA GLY A 176 -0.99 -4.93 15.60
C GLY A 176 0.53 -5.00 15.41
N ALA A 177 0.98 -4.97 14.16
CA ALA A 177 2.40 -4.93 13.84
C ALA A 177 2.70 -4.05 12.62
N ILE A 178 3.80 -3.29 12.69
CA ILE A 178 4.43 -2.64 11.54
C ILE A 178 5.81 -3.27 11.37
N THR A 179 6.03 -3.96 10.25
CA THR A 179 7.26 -4.73 9.98
C THR A 179 7.95 -4.19 8.73
N ALA A 180 9.18 -3.70 8.92
CA ALA A 180 10.07 -3.30 7.82
C ALA A 180 11.13 -4.40 7.57
N SER A 181 11.70 -4.45 6.36
CA SER A 181 12.76 -5.38 5.89
C SER A 181 12.41 -6.87 5.72
N GLU A 182 11.22 -7.32 6.12
CA GLU A 182 10.79 -8.72 5.94
C GLU A 182 10.70 -9.15 4.47
N LEU A 183 10.46 -8.17 3.59
CA LEU A 183 10.36 -8.34 2.15
C LEU A 183 11.50 -7.65 1.41
N GLY A 184 12.59 -7.29 2.10
CA GLY A 184 13.73 -6.56 1.54
C GLY A 184 14.76 -7.47 0.88
N CYS A 185 16.03 -7.09 1.00
CA CYS A 185 17.17 -7.83 0.47
C CYS A 185 17.24 -9.25 1.01
N SER A 186 16.91 -10.23 0.17
CA SER A 186 17.14 -11.64 0.41
C SER A 186 18.52 -12.02 -0.13
N LYS A 187 19.40 -12.58 0.72
CA LYS A 187 20.60 -13.28 0.26
C LYS A 187 20.24 -14.61 -0.40
#